data_AF-A0A7V9JZE2-F1
#
_entry.id   AF-A0A7V9JZE2-F1
#
_cell.length_a   1.000
_cell.length_b   1.000
_cell.length_c   1.000
_cell.angle_alpha   90.00
_cell.angle_beta   90.00
_cell.angle_gamma   90.00
#
_symmetry.space_group_name_H-M   'P 1'
#
loop_
_entity.id
_entity.type
_entity.pdbx_description
1 polymer ?
#
loop_
_entity_poly.entity_id
_entity_poly.type
_entity_poly.pdbx_seq_one_letter_code
_entity_poly.pdbx_strand_id
1 'polypeptide(L)' 'MDRRKTSLIIDFEKVDAARELFGTATLTDTIDAALSSVVDLARQRRLLDFIADHGDEFDWDAADRAARGRVPR' A
#
# COMPACT_ATOMS: atom_id res chain seq x y z
N MET A 1 14.09 -8.58 -4.85
CA MET A 1 13.28 -9.37 -3.89
C MET A 1 13.50 -10.84 -4.18
N ASP A 2 13.64 -11.65 -3.13
CA ASP A 2 13.77 -13.10 -3.25
C ASP A 2 12.39 -13.72 -3.56
N ARG A 3 12.29 -14.44 -4.69
CA ARG A 3 11.04 -15.09 -5.14
C ARG A 3 11.17 -16.59 -4.94
N ARG A 4 10.29 -17.15 -4.11
CA ARG A 4 10.25 -18.59 -3.82
C ARG A 4 9.02 -19.22 -4.46
N LYS A 5 9.20 -20.39 -5.07
CA LYS A 5 8.08 -21.18 -5.61
C LYS A 5 7.37 -21.89 -4.46
N THR A 6 6.04 -21.91 -4.51
CA THR A 6 5.20 -22.64 -3.58
C THR A 6 3.97 -23.17 -4.32
N SER A 7 3.42 -24.28 -3.85
CA SER A 7 2.17 -24.85 -4.36
C SER A 7 1.05 -24.58 -3.37
N LEU A 8 -0.09 -24.08 -3.83
CA LEU A 8 -1.27 -23.86 -3.01
C LEU A 8 -2.57 -24.09 -3.80
N ILE A 9 -3.66 -24.39 -3.11
CA ILE A 9 -5.00 -24.42 -3.69
C ILE A 9 -5.61 -23.03 -3.52
N ILE A 10 -6.12 -22.47 -4.61
CA ILE A 10 -6.75 -21.14 -4.63
C ILE A 10 -8.08 -21.20 -5.35
N ASP A 11 -8.97 -20.31 -4.91
CA ASP A 11 -10.22 -20.01 -5.56
C ASP A 11 -9.96 -19.11 -6.78
N PHE A 12 -10.16 -19.65 -7.98
CA PHE A 12 -9.88 -18.93 -9.22
C PHE A 12 -10.91 -17.84 -9.54
N GLU A 13 -12.12 -17.89 -8.98
CA GLU A 13 -13.09 -16.80 -9.16
C GLU A 13 -12.55 -15.51 -8.52
N LYS A 14 -11.90 -15.63 -7.36
CA LYS A 14 -11.21 -14.50 -6.70
C LYS A 14 -9.97 -14.05 -7.46
N VAL A 15 -9.24 -14.98 -8.09
CA VAL A 15 -8.10 -14.65 -8.93
C VAL A 15 -8.55 -13.82 -10.12
N ASP A 16 -9.63 -14.22 -10.80
CA ASP A 16 -10.12 -13.52 -11.97
C ASP A 16 -10.61 -12.11 -11.61
N ALA A 17 -11.37 -11.99 -10.50
CA ALA A 17 -11.77 -10.68 -9.98
C ALA A 17 -10.56 -9.79 -9.64
N ALA A 18 -9.54 -10.34 -8.97
CA ALA A 18 -8.32 -9.61 -8.65
C ALA A 18 -7.52 -9.24 -9.93
N ARG A 19 -7.52 -10.12 -10.93
CA ARG A 19 -6.83 -9.90 -12.20
C ARG A 19 -7.43 -8.74 -12.97
N GLU A 20 -8.76 -8.66 -13.01
CA GLU A 20 -9.47 -7.51 -13.59
C GLU A 20 -9.22 -6.23 -12.80
N LEU A 21 -9.26 -6.30 -11.46
CA LEU A 21 -9.04 -5.14 -10.59
C LEU A 21 -7.63 -4.55 -10.76
N PHE A 22 -6.60 -5.40 -10.85
CA PHE A 22 -5.20 -4.99 -10.91
C PHE A 22 -4.62 -4.94 -12.33
N GLY A 23 -5.37 -5.39 -13.35
CA GLY A 23 -4.93 -5.39 -14.76
C GLY A 23 -3.73 -6.30 -15.03
N THR A 24 -3.61 -7.40 -14.29
CA THR A 24 -2.44 -8.30 -14.36
C THR A 24 -2.61 -9.40 -15.41
N ALA A 25 -1.49 -9.88 -15.96
CA ALA A 25 -1.52 -10.91 -17.02
C ALA A 25 -1.38 -12.33 -16.46
N THR A 26 -0.58 -12.51 -15.41
CA THR A 26 -0.24 -13.83 -14.85
C THR A 26 -0.76 -13.99 -13.43
N LEU A 27 -1.00 -15.25 -13.02
CA LEU A 27 -1.42 -15.57 -11.67
C LEU A 27 -0.41 -15.05 -10.61
N THR A 28 0.88 -15.19 -10.87
CA THR A 28 1.93 -14.69 -9.98
C THR A 28 1.85 -13.18 -9.81
N ASP A 29 1.66 -12.44 -10.91
CA ASP A 29 1.53 -10.98 -10.85
C ASP A 29 0.25 -10.57 -10.11
N THR A 30 -0.86 -11.29 -10.32
CA THR A 30 -2.11 -11.05 -9.58
C THR A 30 -1.93 -11.27 -8.07
N ILE A 31 -1.26 -12.36 -7.68
CA ILE A 31 -0.99 -12.67 -6.27
C ILE A 31 -0.06 -11.61 -5.67
N ASP A 32 1.03 -11.24 -6.37
CA ASP A 32 1.97 -10.23 -5.90
C ASP A 32 1.28 -8.85 -5.74
N ALA A 33 0.42 -8.47 -6.69
CA ALA A 33 -0.35 -7.22 -6.64
C ALA A 33 -1.34 -7.22 -5.46
N ALA A 34 -2.08 -8.32 -5.28
CA ALA A 34 -3.02 -8.46 -4.17
C ALA A 34 -2.31 -8.38 -2.80
N LEU A 35 -1.18 -9.07 -2.64
CA LEU A 35 -0.38 -9.02 -1.40
C LEU A 35 0.17 -7.62 -1.14
N SER A 36 0.64 -6.94 -2.19
CA SER A 36 1.13 -5.55 -2.08
C SER A 36 0.02 -4.61 -1.61
N SER A 37 -1.18 -4.75 -2.18
CA SER A 37 -2.36 -3.96 -1.78
C SER A 37 -2.71 -4.16 -0.31
N VAL A 38 -2.64 -5.39 0.22
CA VAL A 38 -2.87 -5.65 1.66
C VAL A 38 -1.82 -4.97 2.54
N VAL A 39 -0.54 -5.00 2.13
CA VAL A 39 0.54 -4.31 2.86
C VAL A 39 0.33 -2.80 2.86
N ASP A 40 -0.09 -2.23 1.74
CA ASP A 40 -0.36 -0.80 1.61
C ASP A 40 -1.57 -0.38 2.45
N LEU A 41 -2.65 -1.18 2.46
CA LEU A 41 -3.79 -0.98 3.34
C LEU A 41 -3.39 -0.99 4.82
N ALA A 42 -2.51 -1.93 5.22
CA ALA A 42 -1.99 -1.97 6.58
C ALA A 42 -1.15 -0.73 6.92
N ARG A 43 -0.38 -0.20 5.96
CA ARG A 43 0.39 1.03 6.14
C ARG A 43 -0.53 2.25 6.26
N GLN A 44 -1.53 2.36 5.40
CA GLN A 44 -2.54 3.42 5.47
C GLN A 44 -3.28 3.38 6.80
N ARG A 45 -3.63 2.18 7.28
CA ARG A 45 -4.27 2.03 8.58
C ARG A 45 -3.39 2.59 9.71
N ARG A 46 -2.10 2.24 9.75
CA ARG A 46 -1.16 2.78 10.75
C ARG A 46 -1.02 4.29 10.68
N LEU A 47 -1.04 4.86 9.47
CA LEU A 47 -1.01 6.31 9.30
C LEU A 47 -2.27 6.96 9.89
N LEU A 48 -3.44 6.40 9.60
CA LEU A 48 -4.70 6.89 10.15
C LEU A 48 -4.74 6.76 11.67
N ASP A 49 -4.27 5.65 12.23
CA ASP A 49 -4.17 5.47 13.68
C ASP A 49 -3.21 6.51 14.29
N PHE A 50 -2.05 6.77 13.67
CA PHE A 50 -1.14 7.83 14.11
C PHE A 50 -1.78 9.24 14.07
N ILE A 51 -2.51 9.56 13.00
CA ILE A 51 -3.23 10.83 12.89
C ILE A 51 -4.34 10.91 13.94
N ALA A 52 -5.04 9.81 14.23
CA ALA A 52 -6.06 9.80 15.27
C ALA A 52 -5.46 10.04 16.67
N ASP A 53 -4.27 9.47 16.95
CA ASP A 53 -3.62 9.57 18.25
C ASP A 53 -2.88 10.91 18.47
N HIS A 54 -2.35 11.51 17.40
CA HIS A 54 -1.45 12.67 17.48
C HIS A 54 -1.83 13.86 16.59
N GLY A 55 -2.93 13.76 15.84
CA GLY A 55 -3.32 14.76 14.83
C GLY A 55 -3.53 16.17 15.38
N ASP A 56 -4.00 16.27 16.63
CA ASP A 56 -4.22 17.54 17.34
C ASP A 56 -2.91 18.14 17.90
N GLU A 57 -1.89 17.32 18.15
CA GLU A 57 -0.56 17.75 18.63
C GLU A 57 0.44 18.02 17.49
N PHE A 58 0.11 17.59 16.27
CA PHE A 58 1.00 17.76 15.12
C PHE A 58 0.91 19.18 14.55
N ASP A 59 1.99 19.96 14.67
CA ASP A 59 2.08 21.31 14.10
C ASP A 59 2.22 21.23 12.55
N TRP A 60 1.07 21.13 11.90
CA TRP A 60 0.95 21.11 10.43
C TRP A 60 1.51 22.37 9.79
N ASP A 61 1.46 23.52 10.47
CA ASP A 61 1.98 24.79 9.97
C ASP A 61 3.52 24.78 9.97
N ALA A 62 4.16 24.16 10.97
CA ALA A 62 5.61 23.95 10.98
C ALA A 62 6.06 23.00 9.86
N ALA A 63 5.30 21.93 9.62
CA ALA A 63 5.59 20.99 8.54
C ALA A 63 5.51 21.66 7.16
N ASP A 64 4.49 22.50 6.93
CA ASP A 64 4.31 23.24 5.67
C ASP A 64 5.42 24.30 5.46
N ARG A 65 5.81 25.03 6.52
CA ARG A 65 6.97 25.96 6.47
C ARG A 65 8.26 25.23 6.09
N ALA A 66 8.50 24.05 6.67
CA ALA A 66 9.70 23.26 6.41
C ALA A 66 9.74 22.69 4.96
N ALA A 67 8.59 22.36 4.38
CA ALA A 67 8.49 21.87 3.01
C ALA A 67 8.77 22.99 1.99
N ARG A 68 8.25 24.19 2.21
CA ARG A 68 8.46 25.36 1.34
C ARG A 68 9.91 25.87 1.36
N GLY A 69 10.60 25.71 2.48
CA GLY A 69 12.02 26.08 2.62
C GLY A 69 13.01 25.13 1.94
N ARG A 70 12.57 23.96 1.47
CA ARG A 70 13.42 22.91 0.89
C ARG A 70 13.37 22.79 -0.64
N VAL A 71 12.68 23.69 -1.35
CA VAL A 71 12.70 23.71 -2.82
C VAL A 71 14.01 24.39 -3.27
N PRO A 72 14.99 23.66 -3.82
CA PRO A 72 16.11 24.31 -4.49
C PRO A 72 15.58 24.91 -5.80
N ARG A 73 15.99 26.15 -6.10
CA ARG A 73 15.81 26.74 -7.43
C ARG A 73 16.61 25.99 -8.48
#